data_AF-A0A1V6P6E4-F1
#
_entry.id   AF-A0A1V6P6E4-F1
#
_cell.length_a   1.000
_cell.length_b   1.000
_cell.length_c   1.000
_cell.angle_alpha   90.00
_cell.angle_beta   90.00
_cell.angle_gamma   90.00
#
_symmetry.space_group_name_H-M   'P 1'
#
loop_
_entity.id
_entity.type
_entity.pdbx_description
1 polymer ?
#
loop_
_entity_poly.entity_id
_entity_poly.type
_entity_poly.pdbx_seq_one_letter_code
_entity_poly.pdbx_strand_id
1 'polypeptide(L)'
;MRLFVAWVTALLLACRVQAAAVFAHFMLTNSANYTSSDWENDMKLAQDTHINAFALNMAYNNPTNIKSLSAAFATADSIGFKLFFSESHYIGPLVDKAIEVFEIGQAPYNYVTDMPHDAACSSGGTSGNTAGQLQIEFPPAEMVQDRIFFSAILGSFSRAVVSIGGVAETVGWSSVLDDDVGVYHGSVAFDGRTRLVTVSLRRGSTMIATIEGKAISGSCTNGI
;
A
#
# COMPACT_ATOMS: atom_id res chain seq x y z
N MET A 1 8.35 -33.47 -43.85
CA MET A 1 9.19 -33.09 -42.68
C MET A 1 9.08 -31.60 -42.31
N ARG A 2 9.31 -30.66 -43.23
CA ARG A 2 9.36 -29.20 -42.92
C ARG A 2 8.02 -28.59 -42.46
N LEU A 3 6.91 -29.05 -43.01
CA LEU A 3 5.57 -28.60 -42.58
C LEU A 3 5.25 -29.06 -41.15
N PHE A 4 5.57 -30.30 -40.77
CA PHE A 4 5.27 -30.83 -39.42
C PHE A 4 5.99 -30.06 -38.30
N VAL A 5 7.22 -29.60 -38.55
CA VAL A 5 8.00 -28.79 -37.59
C VAL A 5 7.38 -27.39 -37.38
N ALA A 6 6.81 -26.78 -38.44
CA ALA A 6 6.17 -25.46 -38.36
C ALA A 6 4.88 -25.47 -37.53
N TRP A 7 4.11 -26.56 -37.58
CA TRP A 7 2.90 -26.70 -36.78
C TRP A 7 3.20 -26.95 -35.29
N VAL A 8 4.27 -27.69 -34.97
CA VAL A 8 4.72 -27.89 -33.58
C VAL A 8 5.22 -26.58 -32.96
N THR A 9 5.90 -25.72 -33.73
CA THR A 9 6.33 -24.39 -33.23
C THR A 9 5.13 -23.46 -33.00
N ALA A 10 4.13 -23.47 -33.88
CA ALA A 10 2.92 -22.66 -33.72
C ALA A 10 2.05 -23.09 -32.51
N LEU A 11 1.97 -24.40 -32.21
CA LEU A 11 1.26 -24.90 -31.02
C LEU A 11 1.97 -24.56 -29.71
N LEU A 12 3.31 -24.53 -29.68
CA LEU A 12 4.07 -24.10 -28.50
C LEU A 12 3.98 -22.58 -28.23
N LEU A 13 3.73 -21.77 -29.26
CA LEU A 13 3.49 -20.32 -29.16
C LEU A 13 2.05 -19.97 -28.69
N ALA A 14 1.11 -20.92 -28.72
CA ALA A 14 -0.28 -20.71 -28.32
C ALA A 14 -0.53 -20.85 -26.81
N CYS A 15 0.42 -21.43 -26.07
CA CYS A 15 0.38 -21.43 -24.60
C CYS A 15 0.85 -20.08 -24.07
N ARG A 16 -0.05 -19.09 -24.01
CA ARG A 16 0.16 -17.96 -23.10
C ARG A 16 0.06 -18.47 -21.67
N VAL A 17 1.20 -18.70 -21.02
CA VAL A 17 1.24 -18.87 -19.57
C VAL A 17 0.72 -17.56 -18.97
N GLN A 18 -0.47 -17.62 -18.37
CA GLN A 18 -1.00 -16.51 -17.58
C GLN A 18 -0.23 -16.49 -16.26
N ALA A 19 0.97 -15.94 -16.26
CA ALA A 19 1.78 -15.81 -15.05
C ALA A 19 1.12 -14.77 -14.14
N ALA A 20 0.42 -15.23 -13.11
CA ALA A 20 -0.05 -14.37 -12.03
C ALA A 20 1.15 -14.01 -11.14
N ALA A 21 1.28 -12.73 -10.80
CA ALA A 21 2.30 -12.31 -9.85
C ALA A 21 1.89 -12.74 -8.43
N VAL A 22 2.78 -13.42 -7.72
CA VAL A 22 2.59 -13.86 -6.33
C VAL A 22 3.35 -12.92 -5.41
N PHE A 23 2.69 -12.42 -4.37
CA PHE A 23 3.27 -11.52 -3.39
C PHE A 23 3.09 -12.09 -1.99
N ALA A 24 4.09 -11.90 -1.13
CA ALA A 24 3.99 -12.28 0.28
C ALA A 24 4.10 -11.06 1.18
N HIS A 25 3.27 -10.99 2.22
CA HIS A 25 3.45 -9.98 3.26
C HIS A 25 4.73 -10.27 4.03
N PHE A 26 5.56 -9.24 4.19
CA PHE A 26 6.77 -9.30 4.99
C PHE A 26 6.67 -8.27 6.11
N MET A 27 6.66 -8.75 7.35
CA MET A 27 6.60 -7.89 8.54
C MET A 27 7.95 -7.21 8.74
N LEU A 28 8.06 -5.94 8.34
CA LEU A 28 9.30 -5.19 8.36
C LEU A 28 9.92 -5.11 9.76
N THR A 29 9.10 -5.00 10.82
CA THR A 29 9.58 -4.95 12.21
C THR A 29 10.38 -6.21 12.60
N ASN A 30 10.14 -7.36 11.98
CA ASN A 30 10.88 -8.60 12.28
C ASN A 30 12.32 -8.55 11.77
N SER A 31 12.64 -7.60 10.88
CA SER A 31 13.98 -7.44 10.31
C SER A 31 14.90 -6.54 11.12
N ALA A 32 14.56 -6.19 12.37
CA ALA A 32 15.33 -5.26 13.20
C ALA A 32 16.84 -5.60 13.27
N ASN A 33 17.15 -6.90 13.29
CA ASN A 33 18.51 -7.42 13.37
C ASN A 33 19.02 -8.04 12.05
N TYR A 34 18.29 -7.88 10.94
CA TYR A 34 18.75 -8.40 9.65
C TYR A 34 20.06 -7.73 9.22
N THR A 35 20.94 -8.55 8.69
CA THR A 35 22.10 -8.15 7.89
C THR A 35 21.74 -8.13 6.41
N SER A 36 22.64 -7.61 5.56
CA SER A 36 22.46 -7.69 4.11
C SER A 36 22.36 -9.13 3.60
N SER A 37 23.06 -10.08 4.24
CA SER A 37 22.99 -11.50 3.87
C SER A 37 21.64 -12.11 4.21
N ASP A 38 21.01 -11.71 5.31
CA ASP A 38 19.69 -12.23 5.69
C ASP A 38 18.63 -11.78 4.67
N TRP A 39 18.66 -10.50 4.29
CA TRP A 39 17.81 -9.97 3.22
C TRP A 39 18.02 -10.69 1.89
N GLU A 40 19.28 -10.89 1.49
CA GLU A 40 19.60 -11.53 0.22
C GLU A 40 19.13 -12.99 0.20
N ASN A 41 19.34 -13.72 1.30
CA ASN A 41 18.92 -15.11 1.44
C ASN A 41 17.40 -15.25 1.36
N ASP A 42 16.65 -14.45 2.12
CA ASP A 42 15.19 -14.52 2.15
C ASP A 42 14.56 -14.16 0.79
N MET A 43 15.10 -13.14 0.11
CA MET A 43 14.61 -12.75 -1.21
C MET A 43 14.95 -13.78 -2.29
N LYS A 44 16.14 -14.40 -2.24
CA LYS A 44 16.50 -15.51 -3.13
C LYS A 44 15.59 -16.72 -2.89
N LEU A 45 15.34 -17.08 -1.63
CA LEU A 45 14.41 -18.14 -1.28
C LEU A 45 12.98 -17.84 -1.78
N ALA A 46 12.55 -16.58 -1.70
CA ALA A 46 11.28 -16.13 -2.26
C ALA A 46 11.24 -16.28 -3.79
N GLN A 47 12.31 -15.90 -4.51
CA GLN A 47 12.42 -16.11 -5.96
C GLN A 47 12.37 -17.59 -6.32
N ASP A 48 13.11 -18.44 -5.58
CA ASP A 48 13.17 -19.90 -5.77
C ASP A 48 11.80 -20.57 -5.53
N THR A 49 10.95 -19.96 -4.69
CA THR A 49 9.58 -20.41 -4.41
C THR A 49 8.52 -19.69 -5.24
N HIS A 50 8.93 -18.94 -6.26
CA HIS A 50 8.06 -18.20 -7.19
C HIS A 50 7.25 -17.05 -6.56
N ILE A 51 7.69 -16.51 -5.42
CA ILE A 51 7.21 -15.22 -4.91
C ILE A 51 7.92 -14.10 -5.70
N ASN A 52 7.15 -13.23 -6.33
CA ASN A 52 7.68 -12.18 -7.20
C ASN A 52 8.04 -10.89 -6.45
N ALA A 53 7.41 -10.64 -5.29
CA ALA A 53 7.70 -9.47 -4.48
C ALA A 53 7.28 -9.67 -3.01
N PHE A 54 7.88 -8.87 -2.12
CA PHE A 54 7.34 -8.68 -0.77
C PHE A 54 6.48 -7.42 -0.68
N ALA A 55 5.33 -7.56 -0.02
CA ALA A 55 4.47 -6.49 0.44
C ALA A 55 4.90 -6.13 1.88
N LEU A 56 5.60 -5.00 2.05
CA LEU A 56 6.22 -4.61 3.32
C LEU A 56 5.18 -4.06 4.30
N ASN A 57 4.86 -4.83 5.34
CA ASN A 57 3.99 -4.43 6.43
C ASN A 57 4.83 -3.85 7.57
N MET A 58 4.58 -2.60 7.95
CA MET A 58 5.37 -1.90 8.95
C MET A 58 4.48 -1.19 9.96
N ALA A 59 4.93 -1.19 11.21
CA ALA A 59 4.30 -0.40 12.25
C ALA A 59 4.62 1.09 12.05
N TYR A 60 3.63 1.96 12.27
CA TYR A 60 3.81 3.41 12.22
C TYR A 60 4.87 3.86 13.23
N ASN A 61 5.74 4.78 12.81
CA ASN A 61 6.80 5.39 13.64
C ASN A 61 7.72 4.38 14.35
N ASN A 62 7.89 3.17 13.79
CA ASN A 62 8.81 2.20 14.35
C ASN A 62 10.25 2.52 13.90
N PRO A 63 11.23 2.62 14.83
CA PRO A 63 12.62 2.96 14.49
C PRO A 63 13.29 1.94 13.56
N THR A 64 12.82 0.70 13.52
CA THR A 64 13.29 -0.32 12.58
C THR A 64 13.05 0.07 11.13
N ASN A 65 12.01 0.87 10.83
CA ASN A 65 11.60 1.17 9.46
C ASN A 65 12.72 1.86 8.67
N ILE A 66 13.38 2.86 9.25
CA ILE A 66 14.39 3.67 8.56
C ILE A 66 15.56 2.80 8.07
N LYS A 67 16.11 1.98 8.98
CA LYS A 67 17.24 1.09 8.67
C LYS A 67 16.81 -0.04 7.73
N SER A 68 15.69 -0.70 8.04
CA SER A 68 15.27 -1.90 7.31
C SER A 68 14.77 -1.60 5.91
N LEU A 69 14.10 -0.47 5.67
CA LEU A 69 13.66 -0.08 4.32
C LEU A 69 14.87 0.19 3.43
N SER A 70 15.82 0.98 3.90
CA SER A 70 17.03 1.30 3.13
C SER A 70 17.79 0.01 2.75
N ALA A 71 18.00 -0.89 3.72
CA ALA A 71 18.66 -2.17 3.47
C ALA A 71 17.88 -3.08 2.52
N ALA A 72 16.56 -3.22 2.73
CA ALA A 72 15.72 -4.08 1.91
C ALA A 72 15.68 -3.61 0.45
N PHE A 73 15.46 -2.31 0.20
CA PHE A 73 15.44 -1.78 -1.17
C PHE A 73 16.80 -1.87 -1.86
N ALA A 74 17.91 -1.63 -1.14
CA ALA A 74 19.24 -1.79 -1.69
C ALA A 74 19.55 -3.24 -2.10
N THR A 75 19.20 -4.22 -1.26
CA THR A 75 19.39 -5.64 -1.57
C THR A 75 18.44 -6.10 -2.69
N ALA A 76 17.19 -5.67 -2.67
CA ALA A 76 16.23 -6.03 -3.70
C ALA A 76 16.69 -5.55 -5.10
N ASP A 77 17.24 -4.33 -5.18
CA ASP A 77 17.83 -3.81 -6.41
C ASP A 77 19.03 -4.66 -6.88
N SER A 78 19.91 -5.07 -5.97
CA SER A 78 21.13 -5.82 -6.32
C SER A 78 20.87 -7.22 -6.89
N ILE A 79 19.75 -7.85 -6.54
CA ILE A 79 19.36 -9.19 -7.03
C ILE A 79 18.12 -9.18 -7.94
N GLY A 80 17.61 -7.99 -8.29
CA GLY A 80 16.42 -7.83 -9.13
C GLY A 80 15.10 -8.30 -8.49
N PHE A 81 15.03 -8.39 -7.17
CA PHE A 81 13.78 -8.66 -6.44
C PHE A 81 12.88 -7.42 -6.37
N LYS A 82 11.59 -7.61 -6.11
CA LYS A 82 10.62 -6.51 -6.05
C LYS A 82 10.09 -6.34 -4.63
N LEU A 83 9.90 -5.09 -4.22
CA LEU A 83 9.29 -4.73 -2.96
C LEU A 83 8.25 -3.65 -3.23
N PHE A 84 7.17 -3.68 -2.48
CA PHE A 84 6.20 -2.59 -2.42
C PHE A 84 5.66 -2.45 -1.01
N PHE A 85 5.18 -1.27 -0.65
CA PHE A 85 4.56 -1.04 0.65
C PHE A 85 3.22 -1.75 0.72
N SER A 86 2.99 -2.55 1.77
CA SER A 86 1.62 -2.98 2.08
C SER A 86 0.99 -1.90 2.95
N GLU A 87 -0.14 -1.35 2.53
CA GLU A 87 -0.93 -0.45 3.37
C GLU A 87 -1.38 -1.23 4.62
N SER A 88 -0.82 -0.87 5.78
CA SER A 88 -1.18 -1.41 7.08
C SER A 88 -1.86 -0.31 7.86
N HIS A 89 -3.18 -0.33 7.85
CA HIS A 89 -3.96 0.57 8.66
C HIS A 89 -4.44 -0.18 9.91
N TYR A 90 -4.14 0.35 11.10
CA TYR A 90 -4.95 0.02 12.27
C TYR A 90 -6.28 0.74 12.11
N ILE A 91 -7.32 0.01 11.70
CA ILE A 91 -8.67 0.58 11.60
C ILE A 91 -9.64 -0.30 12.37
N GLY A 92 -9.42 -0.46 13.67
CA GLY A 92 -10.45 -1.01 14.55
C GLY A 92 -11.36 0.10 15.09
N PRO A 93 -12.64 -0.17 15.41
CA PRO A 93 -13.51 0.75 16.14
C PRO A 93 -12.86 1.20 17.45
N LEU A 94 -13.19 2.42 17.84
CA LEU A 94 -12.68 3.05 19.04
C LEU A 94 -13.24 2.33 20.26
N VAL A 95 -12.34 1.73 21.04
CA VAL A 95 -12.66 1.34 22.40
C VAL A 95 -12.04 2.39 23.29
N ASP A 96 -12.85 3.29 23.86
CA ASP A 96 -12.37 4.44 24.66
C ASP A 96 -11.28 4.04 25.67
N LYS A 97 -11.47 2.90 26.34
CA LYS A 97 -10.52 2.34 27.32
C LYS A 97 -9.19 1.84 26.72
N ALA A 98 -9.16 1.51 25.44
CA ALA A 98 -7.96 1.07 24.73
C ALA A 98 -7.17 2.24 24.12
N ILE A 99 -7.76 3.44 24.07
CA ILE A 99 -7.20 4.66 23.48
C ILE A 99 -6.73 5.64 24.57
N GLU A 100 -6.91 5.29 25.85
CA GLU A 100 -6.37 6.01 27.02
C GLU A 100 -4.85 6.25 26.93
N VAL A 101 -4.13 5.43 26.17
CA VAL A 101 -2.70 5.63 25.87
C VAL A 101 -2.39 6.95 25.16
N PHE A 102 -3.32 7.50 24.37
CA PHE A 102 -3.18 8.81 23.72
C PHE A 102 -3.40 9.96 24.69
N GLU A 103 -4.26 9.78 25.71
CA GLU A 103 -4.44 10.73 26.81
C GLU A 103 -3.26 10.70 27.79
N ILE A 104 -2.83 9.51 28.21
CA ILE A 104 -1.68 9.30 29.10
C ILE A 104 -0.38 9.79 28.42
N GLY A 105 -0.23 9.51 27.13
CA GLY A 105 0.94 9.89 26.34
C GLY A 105 0.96 11.34 25.85
N GLN A 106 -0.12 12.12 26.08
CA GLN A 106 -0.28 13.49 25.58
C GLN A 106 0.03 13.64 24.08
N ALA A 107 -0.49 12.72 23.25
CA ALA A 107 -0.27 12.81 21.81
C ALA A 107 -0.91 14.10 21.26
N PRO A 108 -0.19 14.91 20.45
CA PRO A 108 -0.71 16.20 19.98
C PRO A 108 -1.87 16.07 19.00
N TYR A 109 -2.12 14.87 18.46
CA TYR A 109 -3.23 14.56 17.56
C TYR A 109 -3.75 13.14 17.85
N ASN A 110 -5.08 13.00 17.99
CA ASN A 110 -5.77 11.71 18.07
C ASN A 110 -6.41 11.43 16.70
N TYR A 111 -5.71 10.64 15.87
CA TYR A 111 -6.14 10.34 14.49
C TYR A 111 -7.29 9.32 14.42
N VAL A 112 -7.86 8.92 15.55
CA VAL A 112 -8.85 7.86 15.63
C VAL A 112 -10.27 8.41 15.85
N THR A 113 -10.43 9.65 16.35
CA THR A 113 -11.74 10.29 16.62
C THR A 113 -12.28 11.12 15.44
N ASP A 114 -13.61 11.30 15.35
CA ASP A 114 -14.33 12.20 14.43
C ASP A 114 -14.21 11.92 12.92
N MET A 115 -14.04 10.67 12.51
CA MET A 115 -14.04 10.29 11.09
C MET A 115 -15.40 9.72 10.67
N PRO A 116 -16.18 10.41 9.82
CA PRO A 116 -17.42 9.86 9.29
C PRO A 116 -17.10 8.70 8.32
N HIS A 117 -17.83 7.60 8.50
CA HIS A 117 -17.74 6.40 7.69
C HIS A 117 -19.11 6.15 7.06
N ASP A 118 -19.22 6.22 5.73
CA ASP A 118 -20.38 5.72 5.01
C ASP A 118 -19.99 4.46 4.23
N ALA A 119 -20.90 3.49 4.18
CA ALA A 119 -20.78 2.40 3.22
C ALA A 119 -21.89 2.54 2.20
N ALA A 120 -21.50 2.79 0.96
CA ALA A 120 -22.43 2.79 -0.17
C ALA A 120 -22.99 1.38 -0.49
N CYS A 121 -22.29 0.31 -0.09
CA CYS A 121 -22.55 -1.07 -0.53
C CYS A 121 -22.61 -2.07 0.63
N SER A 122 -23.17 -3.27 0.37
CA SER A 122 -23.09 -4.39 1.32
C SER A 122 -21.65 -4.86 1.46
N SER A 123 -21.25 -5.33 2.65
CA SER A 123 -19.92 -5.92 2.83
C SER A 123 -19.73 -7.25 2.08
N GLY A 124 -20.82 -7.88 1.61
CA GLY A 124 -20.76 -9.17 0.91
C GLY A 124 -20.22 -10.31 1.79
N GLY A 125 -20.30 -10.16 3.12
CA GLY A 125 -19.69 -11.09 4.08
C GLY A 125 -18.19 -10.86 4.31
N THR A 126 -17.61 -9.81 3.72
CA THR A 126 -16.25 -9.35 4.06
C THR A 126 -16.28 -8.79 5.48
N SER A 127 -15.39 -9.27 6.33
CA SER A 127 -15.04 -8.65 7.61
C SER A 127 -13.65 -8.03 7.48
N GLY A 128 -13.43 -6.98 8.25
CA GLY A 128 -12.07 -6.61 8.58
C GLY A 128 -11.57 -7.45 9.76
N ASN A 129 -10.33 -7.92 9.67
CA ASN A 129 -9.76 -9.00 10.50
C ASN A 129 -10.50 -10.35 10.37
N THR A 130 -10.04 -11.36 11.12
CA THR A 130 -10.61 -12.72 11.07
C THR A 130 -10.60 -13.37 12.44
N ALA A 131 -11.78 -13.77 12.94
CA ALA A 131 -11.93 -14.43 14.23
C ALA A 131 -11.19 -15.78 14.29
N GLY A 132 -11.11 -16.48 13.16
CA GLY A 132 -10.31 -17.70 13.01
C GLY A 132 -8.80 -17.51 13.23
N GLN A 133 -8.32 -16.26 13.22
CA GLN A 133 -6.94 -15.89 13.55
C GLN A 133 -6.84 -15.20 14.92
N LEU A 134 -7.85 -15.38 15.79
CA LEU A 134 -7.92 -14.82 17.14
C LEU A 134 -7.92 -13.28 17.16
N GLN A 135 -8.48 -12.66 16.12
CA GLN A 135 -8.66 -11.21 16.04
C GLN A 135 -10.15 -10.87 16.16
N ILE A 136 -10.45 -9.68 16.69
CA ILE A 136 -11.83 -9.17 16.69
C ILE A 136 -12.17 -8.74 15.26
N GLU A 137 -13.29 -9.23 14.75
CA GLU A 137 -13.81 -8.85 13.43
C GLU A 137 -14.56 -7.53 13.51
N PHE A 138 -14.43 -6.73 12.46
CA PHE A 138 -15.08 -5.43 12.35
C PHE A 138 -15.78 -5.26 11.00
N PRO A 139 -16.87 -4.48 10.93
CA PRO A 139 -17.48 -4.13 9.66
C PRO A 139 -16.48 -3.38 8.76
N PRO A 140 -16.32 -3.75 7.47
CA PRO A 140 -15.39 -3.05 6.58
C PRO A 140 -15.68 -1.56 6.45
N ALA A 141 -16.95 -1.17 6.56
CA ALA A 141 -17.39 0.23 6.56
C ALA A 141 -16.74 1.05 7.68
N GLU A 142 -16.59 0.46 8.87
CA GLU A 142 -15.93 1.10 10.01
C GLU A 142 -14.40 1.04 9.89
N MET A 143 -13.89 0.13 9.05
CA MET A 143 -12.46 -0.09 8.85
C MET A 143 -11.86 0.61 7.64
N VAL A 144 -12.64 1.16 6.70
CA VAL A 144 -12.10 1.78 5.49
C VAL A 144 -12.62 3.20 5.43
N GLN A 145 -11.73 4.16 5.61
CA GLN A 145 -12.08 5.58 5.50
C GLN A 145 -12.31 5.94 4.03
N ASP A 146 -13.23 6.88 3.80
CA ASP A 146 -13.49 7.48 2.48
C ASP A 146 -12.37 8.44 2.07
N ARG A 147 -11.19 7.87 1.82
CA ARG A 147 -9.97 8.61 1.52
C ARG A 147 -9.13 7.90 0.46
N ILE A 148 -8.42 8.70 -0.31
CA ILE A 148 -7.35 8.24 -1.20
C ILE A 148 -6.10 8.18 -0.34
N PHE A 149 -5.53 6.99 -0.19
CA PHE A 149 -4.23 6.78 0.44
C PHE A 149 -3.18 6.57 -0.65
N PHE A 150 -2.02 7.18 -0.48
CA PHE A 150 -0.92 7.05 -1.43
C PHE A 150 0.43 7.23 -0.74
N SER A 151 1.43 6.57 -1.31
CA SER A 151 2.80 6.59 -0.82
C SER A 151 3.77 6.92 -1.96
N ALA A 152 4.86 7.61 -1.66
CA ALA A 152 5.91 7.94 -2.62
C ALA A 152 7.29 7.84 -1.99
N ILE A 153 8.26 7.27 -2.72
CA ILE A 153 9.68 7.33 -2.36
C ILE A 153 10.30 8.52 -3.08
N LEU A 154 10.80 9.49 -2.31
CA LEU A 154 11.35 10.72 -2.85
C LEU A 154 12.86 10.79 -2.54
N GLY A 155 13.67 11.06 -3.56
CA GLY A 155 15.08 11.42 -3.40
C GLY A 155 15.31 12.91 -3.13
N SER A 156 14.23 13.68 -2.99
CA SER A 156 14.17 15.09 -2.57
C SER A 156 12.70 15.51 -2.58
N PHE A 157 12.36 16.49 -1.74
CA PHE A 157 10.97 16.95 -1.57
C PHE A 157 10.25 17.19 -2.90
N SER A 158 9.04 16.67 -2.98
CA SER A 158 8.08 16.92 -4.05
C SER A 158 6.70 17.08 -3.42
N ARG A 159 5.89 17.98 -3.98
CA ARG A 159 4.49 18.10 -3.55
C ARG A 159 3.67 16.97 -4.16
N ALA A 160 2.65 16.53 -3.46
CA ALA A 160 1.60 15.68 -4.02
C ALA A 160 0.43 16.54 -4.49
N VAL A 161 -0.14 16.16 -5.63
CA VAL A 161 -1.37 16.73 -6.18
C VAL A 161 -2.32 15.57 -6.44
N VAL A 162 -3.50 15.62 -5.83
CA VAL A 162 -4.54 14.61 -6.03
C VAL A 162 -5.67 15.23 -6.83
N SER A 163 -6.18 14.50 -7.82
CA SER A 163 -7.38 14.88 -8.54
C SER A 163 -8.46 13.83 -8.41
N ILE A 164 -9.69 14.27 -8.13
CA ILE A 164 -10.89 13.43 -8.11
C ILE A 164 -11.91 14.04 -9.08
N GLY A 165 -12.29 13.29 -10.11
CA GLY A 165 -13.25 13.75 -11.12
C GLY A 165 -12.82 15.02 -11.86
N GLY A 166 -11.51 15.27 -11.97
CA GLY A 166 -10.93 16.43 -12.64
C GLY A 166 -10.74 17.67 -11.76
N VAL A 167 -11.19 17.63 -10.50
CA VAL A 167 -10.87 18.68 -9.51
C VAL A 167 -9.54 18.31 -8.87
N ALA A 168 -8.51 19.14 -9.01
CA ALA A 168 -7.17 18.88 -8.49
C ALA A 168 -6.83 19.77 -7.30
N GLU A 169 -6.22 19.19 -6.28
CA GLU A 169 -5.76 19.90 -5.09
C GLU A 169 -4.33 19.49 -4.72
N THR A 170 -3.55 20.45 -4.24
CA THR A 170 -2.22 20.15 -3.68
C THR A 170 -2.41 19.70 -2.24
N VAL A 171 -1.93 18.50 -1.93
CA VAL A 171 -2.11 17.87 -0.62
C VAL A 171 -0.79 17.84 0.14
N GLY A 172 -0.89 17.95 1.47
CA GLY A 172 0.25 17.80 2.37
C GLY A 172 0.64 16.34 2.54
N TRP A 173 1.89 16.11 2.93
CA TRP A 173 2.33 14.81 3.43
C TRP A 173 1.98 14.66 4.91
N SER A 174 1.65 13.46 5.35
CA SER A 174 1.33 13.15 6.75
C SER A 174 2.51 13.42 7.69
N SER A 175 3.73 13.28 7.17
CA SER A 175 4.97 13.69 7.84
C SER A 175 5.97 14.19 6.78
N VAL A 176 6.86 15.09 7.19
CA VAL A 176 7.99 15.56 6.38
C VAL A 176 9.25 15.10 7.10
N LEU A 177 10.14 14.42 6.36
CA LEU A 177 11.41 13.91 6.88
C LEU A 177 12.46 15.02 6.91
N ASP A 178 13.33 15.01 7.91
CA ASP A 178 14.29 16.11 8.18
C ASP A 178 15.25 16.41 7.02
N ASP A 179 15.57 15.42 6.17
CA ASP A 179 16.48 15.53 5.03
C ASP A 179 15.76 15.54 3.67
N ASP A 180 14.43 15.58 3.68
CA ASP A 180 13.57 15.54 2.50
C ASP A 180 13.72 14.27 1.62
N VAL A 181 14.34 13.21 2.16
CA VAL A 181 14.61 11.95 1.44
C VAL A 181 13.96 10.78 2.18
N GLY A 182 13.18 9.99 1.45
CA GLY A 182 12.62 8.74 1.98
C GLY A 182 11.18 8.51 1.56
N VAL A 183 10.45 7.80 2.42
CA VAL A 183 9.08 7.38 2.16
C VAL A 183 8.12 8.41 2.72
N TYR A 184 7.25 8.90 1.86
CA TYR A 184 6.18 9.82 2.22
C TYR A 184 4.84 9.13 2.08
N HIS A 185 3.98 9.36 3.06
CA HIS A 185 2.58 8.93 3.03
C HIS A 185 1.69 10.16 2.99
N GLY A 186 0.64 10.10 2.18
CA GLY A 186 -0.37 11.14 2.08
C GLY A 186 -1.75 10.52 2.01
N SER A 187 -2.74 11.29 2.47
CA SER A 187 -4.13 10.93 2.25
C SER A 187 -5.01 12.15 2.04
N VAL A 188 -6.09 11.98 1.30
CA VAL A 188 -7.10 13.03 1.11
C VAL A 188 -8.49 12.43 1.11
N ALA A 189 -9.44 13.10 1.76
CA ALA A 189 -10.82 12.64 1.80
C ALA A 189 -11.49 12.74 0.42
N PHE A 190 -12.42 11.83 0.15
CA PHE A 190 -13.25 11.91 -1.04
C PHE A 190 -14.20 13.10 -0.96
N ASP A 191 -14.72 13.42 0.23
CA ASP A 191 -15.75 14.45 0.47
C ASP A 191 -16.94 14.32 -0.50
N GLY A 192 -17.38 13.08 -0.76
CA GLY A 192 -18.46 12.76 -1.71
C GLY A 192 -18.09 12.91 -3.19
N ARG A 193 -16.84 13.24 -3.52
CA ARG A 193 -16.35 13.33 -4.91
C ARG A 193 -16.24 11.92 -5.50
N THR A 194 -16.61 11.80 -6.78
CA THR A 194 -16.59 10.54 -7.53
C THR A 194 -15.82 10.69 -8.84
N ARG A 195 -15.71 9.60 -9.62
CA ARG A 195 -14.99 9.48 -10.90
C ARG A 195 -13.49 9.28 -10.73
N LEU A 196 -12.76 9.46 -11.83
CA LEU A 196 -11.35 9.15 -11.98
C LEU A 196 -10.50 9.82 -10.90
N VAL A 197 -9.57 9.04 -10.34
CA VAL A 197 -8.59 9.51 -9.37
C VAL A 197 -7.23 9.56 -10.04
N THR A 198 -6.50 10.66 -9.87
CA THR A 198 -5.07 10.70 -10.18
C THR A 198 -4.28 11.23 -9.01
N VAL A 199 -3.09 10.67 -8.79
CA VAL A 199 -2.12 11.17 -7.82
C VAL A 199 -0.86 11.53 -8.58
N SER A 200 -0.36 12.73 -8.37
CA SER A 200 0.78 13.26 -9.11
C SER A 200 1.81 13.88 -8.18
N LEU A 201 3.07 13.74 -8.57
CA LEU A 201 4.19 14.43 -7.92
C LEU A 201 4.52 15.69 -8.72
N ARG A 202 4.64 16.82 -8.02
CA ARG A 202 4.96 18.12 -8.61
C ARG A 202 6.20 18.75 -7.98
N ARG A 203 7.17 19.13 -8.81
CA ARG A 203 8.34 19.93 -8.42
C ARG A 203 8.32 21.25 -9.20
N GLY A 204 8.17 22.37 -8.49
CA GLY A 204 7.91 23.66 -9.11
C GLY A 204 6.62 23.66 -9.91
N SER A 205 6.68 24.04 -11.20
CA SER A 205 5.56 24.01 -12.14
C SER A 205 5.40 22.68 -12.90
N THR A 206 6.32 21.73 -12.71
CA THR A 206 6.39 20.50 -13.50
C THR A 206 5.82 19.32 -12.74
N MET A 207 4.90 18.59 -13.37
CA MET A 207 4.46 17.27 -12.90
C MET A 207 5.52 16.25 -13.32
N ILE A 208 6.15 15.60 -12.34
CA ILE A 208 7.28 14.69 -12.56
C ILE A 208 6.85 13.22 -12.61
N ALA A 209 5.68 12.89 -12.06
CA ALA A 209 5.06 11.59 -12.14
C ALA A 209 3.55 11.72 -11.93
N THR A 210 2.77 10.86 -12.57
CA THR A 210 1.32 10.75 -12.38
C THR A 210 0.95 9.28 -12.42
N ILE A 211 0.15 8.86 -11.44
CA ILE A 211 -0.52 7.56 -11.43
C ILE A 211 -2.02 7.77 -11.53
N GLU A 212 -2.68 6.86 -12.23
CA GLU A 212 -4.13 6.81 -12.36
C GLU A 212 -4.64 5.68 -11.46
N GLY A 213 -5.56 6.03 -10.56
CA GLY A 213 -6.26 5.09 -9.69
C GLY A 213 -7.61 4.68 -10.29
N LYS A 214 -8.26 3.70 -9.65
CA LYS A 214 -9.62 3.32 -10.02
C LYS A 214 -10.58 4.50 -9.74
N ALA A 215 -11.57 4.68 -10.61
CA ALA A 215 -12.59 5.69 -10.39
C ALA A 215 -13.42 5.39 -9.14
N ILE A 216 -13.67 6.41 -8.32
CA ILE A 216 -14.59 6.33 -7.19
C ILE A 216 -16.03 6.31 -7.72
N SER A 217 -16.86 5.42 -7.20
CA SER A 217 -18.24 5.26 -7.62
C SER A 217 -19.09 4.78 -6.44
N GLY A 218 -20.33 5.26 -6.35
CA GLY A 218 -21.34 4.69 -5.45
C GLY A 218 -22.09 3.49 -6.05
N SER A 219 -21.70 3.02 -7.23
CA SER A 219 -22.32 1.84 -7.87
C SER A 219 -21.68 0.54 -7.38
N CYS A 220 -22.48 -0.30 -6.75
CA CYS A 220 -22.06 -1.61 -6.23
C CYS A 220 -22.28 -2.70 -7.28
N THR A 221 -21.24 -3.43 -7.65
CA THR A 221 -21.38 -4.52 -8.63
C THR A 221 -21.90 -5.75 -7.89
N ASN A 222 -23.08 -6.24 -8.26
CA ASN A 222 -23.82 -7.28 -7.52
C ASN A 222 -24.28 -6.87 -6.11
N GLY A 223 -24.37 -5.56 -5.83
CA GLY A 223 -24.77 -5.05 -4.51
C GLY A 223 -23.67 -5.08 -3.45
N ILE A 224 -22.44 -5.39 -3.87
CA ILE A 224 -21.19 -5.38 -3.09
C ILE A 224 -20.25 -4.32 -3.70
#